data_AF-A0A6L8Q7J8-F1
#
_entry.id   AF-A0A6L8Q7J8-F1
#
_cell.length_a   1.000
_cell.length_b   1.000
_cell.length_c   1.000
_cell.angle_alpha   90.00
_cell.angle_beta   90.00
_cell.angle_gamma   90.00
#
_symmetry.space_group_name_H-M   'P 1'
#
loop_
_entity.id
_entity.type
_entity.pdbx_description
1 polymer ?
#
loop_
_entity_poly.entity_id
_entity_poly.type
_entity_poly.pdbx_seq_one_letter_code
_entity_poly.pdbx_strand_id
1 'polypeptide(L)'
;MSLLTARPSSSDFVLEDPYFLNIDEHPDWQGQFGNDHPVKLEIGFGMGDFLIEMAKREPQNNFVGVDFSPDCIRNLLSRVNELHLKNIRVIYGDVREKIPSLFHDGELSTVYINFPDPWPRKRHFKRRLVKPALVKLVAQKLAPEGCVHLATDSEPYAREISGYFNEESLLKNRTRELGFLQTRNHLPKTKYEKSFIYAGDKIHYLEYCKSSIQKDVSAAKQEPEFLNNDERLKKAFEDAVANAQDACDLKQVGDHLAYAGDKQWAETVYKKAEETAEDCLDLNWLAYSVSEALSDKEWAKKLYDKAETRAESSLDLNWLAYSVKEILGDTEWAKKLYQKAEKNPKNVRELCDLADSIAETFGDKDWQAKVYKKAEVMAKEHSDYYELADNICMKFGDDKWAREIYGKAEETAQDSSDLNSLVESLIEKLGDKKWAEQVVRKAEALAQDSIDFCCLADSLCEKFGDKQWARRLYKKAEENAEESFEFHWLAESLSERLGDKEWAAGIYNKEKNL
;
A
#
# COMPACT_ATOMS: atom_id res chain seq x y z
N MET A 1 6.53 -8.33 -1.39
CA MET A 1 6.65 -6.88 -1.67
C MET A 1 6.45 -6.13 -0.37
N SER A 2 7.37 -5.25 0.03
CA SER A 2 7.16 -4.34 1.18
C SER A 2 6.63 -3.03 0.62
N LEU A 3 5.49 -2.57 1.12
CA LEU A 3 4.79 -1.37 0.63
C LEU A 3 5.48 -0.07 1.08
N LEU A 4 5.03 1.02 0.47
CA LEU A 4 5.62 2.35 0.31
C LEU A 4 5.98 3.11 1.62
N THR A 5 7.28 3.29 1.86
CA THR A 5 7.82 3.92 3.09
C THR A 5 7.93 5.45 3.05
N ALA A 6 7.36 6.13 2.06
CA ALA A 6 7.58 7.56 1.88
C ALA A 6 6.86 8.38 2.96
N ARG A 7 7.53 9.41 3.48
CA ARG A 7 6.98 10.34 4.46
C ARG A 7 6.29 11.52 3.78
N PRO A 8 5.29 12.14 4.42
CA PRO A 8 4.85 13.48 4.04
C PRO A 8 6.04 14.44 4.12
N SER A 9 6.41 15.05 2.99
CA SER A 9 7.46 16.08 2.98
C SER A 9 6.88 17.41 3.47
N SER A 10 7.60 18.09 4.36
CA SER A 10 7.27 19.43 4.85
C SER A 10 7.56 20.55 3.84
N SER A 11 7.96 20.22 2.60
CA SER A 11 8.23 21.21 1.56
C SER A 11 6.95 21.75 0.93
N ASP A 12 6.85 23.07 0.81
CA ASP A 12 5.82 23.73 0.00
C ASP A 12 5.87 23.22 -1.43
N PHE A 13 4.74 22.69 -1.91
CA PHE A 13 4.58 22.19 -3.26
C PHE A 13 3.42 22.90 -3.95
N VAL A 14 3.74 23.63 -5.02
CA VAL A 14 2.77 24.42 -5.77
C VAL A 14 2.88 24.08 -7.25
N LEU A 15 1.73 23.91 -7.90
CA LEU A 15 1.60 23.74 -9.34
C LEU A 15 0.53 24.70 -9.87
N GLU A 16 0.76 25.23 -11.07
CA GLU A 16 -0.28 25.95 -11.81
C GLU A 16 -1.06 24.95 -12.68
N ASP A 17 -2.17 24.44 -12.17
CA ASP A 17 -3.09 23.55 -12.89
C ASP A 17 -4.53 23.79 -12.42
N PRO A 18 -5.53 23.86 -13.33
CA PRO A 18 -6.93 24.13 -12.95
C PRO A 18 -7.56 23.06 -12.05
N TYR A 19 -6.99 21.86 -12.00
CA TYR A 19 -7.46 20.75 -11.17
C TYR A 19 -6.65 20.60 -9.87
N PHE A 20 -5.55 21.33 -9.71
CA PHE A 20 -4.75 21.34 -8.49
C PHE A 20 -5.20 22.46 -7.55
N LEU A 21 -5.44 22.12 -6.28
CA LEU A 21 -5.81 23.08 -5.25
C LEU A 21 -4.70 23.17 -4.19
N ASN A 22 -3.99 24.30 -4.18
CA ASN A 22 -3.09 24.66 -3.10
C ASN A 22 -3.85 25.45 -2.04
N ILE A 23 -4.54 24.75 -1.15
CA ILE A 23 -5.43 25.36 -0.15
C ILE A 23 -5.21 24.72 1.23
N ASP A 24 -5.34 25.56 2.26
CA ASP A 24 -5.28 25.21 3.68
C ASP A 24 -6.58 25.61 4.42
N GLU A 25 -7.59 26.04 3.68
CA GLU A 25 -8.91 26.40 4.18
C GLU A 25 -10.02 25.70 3.38
N HIS A 26 -11.24 25.73 3.90
CA HIS A 26 -12.38 25.06 3.29
C HIS A 26 -12.69 25.68 1.91
N PRO A 27 -12.58 24.92 0.80
CA PRO A 27 -12.89 25.44 -0.51
C PRO A 27 -14.40 25.47 -0.77
N ASP A 28 -14.83 26.44 -1.57
CA ASP A 28 -16.17 26.39 -2.19
C ASP A 28 -16.22 25.25 -3.22
N TRP A 29 -16.53 24.02 -2.77
CA TRP A 29 -16.62 22.85 -3.65
C TRP A 29 -17.61 23.06 -4.79
N GLN A 30 -18.73 23.75 -4.52
CA GLN A 30 -19.72 24.05 -5.56
C GLN A 30 -19.12 24.96 -6.64
N GLY A 31 -18.40 26.00 -6.24
CA GLY A 31 -17.66 26.87 -7.16
C GLY A 31 -16.53 26.14 -7.89
N GLN A 32 -15.79 25.27 -7.20
CA GLN A 32 -14.70 24.49 -7.79
C GLN A 32 -15.21 23.56 -8.89
N PHE A 33 -16.26 22.78 -8.62
CA PHE A 33 -16.79 21.80 -9.58
C PHE A 33 -17.86 22.37 -10.53
N GLY A 34 -18.43 23.54 -10.21
CA GLY A 34 -19.52 24.15 -10.95
C GLY A 34 -20.87 23.44 -10.81
N ASN A 35 -21.04 22.62 -9.76
CA ASN A 35 -22.23 21.80 -9.49
C ASN A 35 -22.33 21.46 -7.99
N ASP A 36 -23.43 20.86 -7.56
CA ASP A 36 -23.71 20.44 -6.18
C ASP A 36 -23.65 18.91 -5.99
N HIS A 37 -22.94 18.20 -6.87
CA HIS A 37 -22.82 16.75 -6.78
C HIS A 37 -22.09 16.31 -5.50
N PRO A 38 -22.40 15.11 -4.99
CA PRO A 38 -21.73 14.57 -3.79
C PRO A 38 -20.22 14.51 -3.97
N VAL A 39 -19.48 14.86 -2.90
CA VAL A 39 -18.01 14.82 -2.89
C VAL A 39 -17.55 13.48 -2.32
N LYS A 40 -16.59 12.85 -2.99
CA LYS A 40 -15.90 11.63 -2.60
C LYS A 40 -14.41 11.89 -2.47
N LEU A 41 -13.78 11.30 -1.46
CA LEU A 41 -12.35 11.47 -1.17
C LEU A 41 -11.61 10.16 -1.41
N GLU A 42 -10.51 10.19 -2.16
CA GLU A 42 -9.49 9.12 -2.14
C GLU A 42 -8.25 9.60 -1.40
N ILE A 43 -7.82 8.81 -0.41
CA ILE A 43 -6.62 9.06 0.39
C ILE A 43 -5.47 8.19 -0.12
N GLY A 44 -4.37 8.82 -0.52
CA GLY A 44 -3.21 8.12 -1.07
C GLY A 44 -3.50 7.49 -2.42
N PHE A 45 -3.93 8.31 -3.40
CA PHE A 45 -4.37 7.82 -4.71
C PHE A 45 -3.22 7.21 -5.55
N GLY A 46 -1.96 7.41 -5.17
CA GLY A 46 -0.80 6.83 -5.85
C GLY A 46 -0.74 7.25 -7.33
N MET A 47 -0.82 6.28 -8.24
CA MET A 47 -0.79 6.56 -9.69
C MET A 47 -2.10 7.15 -10.24
N GLY A 48 -3.18 7.15 -9.44
CA GLY A 48 -4.46 7.77 -9.79
C GLY A 48 -5.42 6.91 -10.61
N ASP A 49 -5.07 5.64 -10.87
CA ASP A 49 -5.88 4.73 -11.70
C ASP A 49 -7.30 4.55 -11.16
N PHE A 50 -7.42 4.31 -9.85
CA PHE A 50 -8.70 4.15 -9.18
C PHE A 50 -9.55 5.42 -9.27
N LEU A 51 -8.95 6.58 -8.95
CA LEU A 51 -9.63 7.88 -9.00
C LEU A 51 -10.18 8.21 -10.39
N ILE A 52 -9.34 8.02 -11.42
CA ILE A 52 -9.70 8.25 -12.82
C ILE A 52 -10.85 7.36 -13.24
N GLU A 53 -10.79 6.07 -12.89
CA GLU A 53 -11.82 5.11 -13.29
C GLU A 53 -13.14 5.36 -12.56
N MET A 54 -13.10 5.70 -11.27
CA MET A 54 -14.27 6.13 -10.53
C MET A 54 -14.90 7.40 -11.13
N ALA A 55 -14.08 8.40 -11.49
CA ALA A 55 -14.55 9.64 -12.09
C ALA A 55 -15.21 9.43 -13.46
N LYS A 56 -14.76 8.45 -14.24
CA LYS A 56 -15.40 8.04 -15.49
C LYS A 56 -16.72 7.30 -15.26
N ARG A 57 -16.76 6.38 -14.30
CA ARG A 57 -17.96 5.57 -13.97
C ARG A 57 -19.08 6.40 -13.35
N GLU A 58 -18.72 7.44 -12.61
CA GLU A 58 -19.66 8.26 -11.85
C GLU A 58 -19.52 9.77 -12.17
N PRO A 59 -19.89 10.21 -13.38
CA PRO A 59 -19.81 11.62 -13.76
C PRO A 59 -20.69 12.55 -12.91
N GLN A 60 -21.68 11.98 -12.21
CA GLN A 60 -22.57 12.66 -11.26
C GLN A 60 -21.99 12.76 -9.84
N ASN A 61 -20.72 12.43 -9.63
CA ASN A 61 -20.01 12.61 -8.36
C ASN A 61 -18.75 13.43 -8.58
N ASN A 62 -18.37 14.19 -7.55
CA ASN A 62 -17.14 14.95 -7.49
C ASN A 62 -16.09 14.18 -6.69
N PHE A 63 -14.84 14.19 -7.15
CA PHE A 63 -13.75 13.43 -6.58
C PHE A 63 -12.63 14.35 -6.14
N VAL A 64 -12.15 14.15 -4.92
CA VAL A 64 -10.97 14.81 -4.36
C VAL A 64 -9.92 13.74 -4.08
N GLY A 65 -8.75 13.88 -4.69
CA GLY A 65 -7.60 13.03 -4.41
C GLY A 65 -6.58 13.78 -3.54
N VAL A 66 -6.17 13.16 -2.43
CA VAL A 66 -5.11 13.70 -1.56
C VAL A 66 -3.92 12.73 -1.55
N ASP A 67 -2.72 13.23 -1.86
CA ASP A 67 -1.47 12.48 -1.78
C ASP A 67 -0.33 13.42 -1.37
N PHE A 68 0.75 12.87 -0.84
CA PHE A 68 1.91 13.64 -0.37
C PHE A 68 3.14 13.47 -1.30
N SER A 69 3.01 12.72 -2.40
CA SER A 69 4.05 12.55 -3.41
C SER A 69 3.88 13.55 -4.56
N PRO A 70 4.81 14.51 -4.75
CA PRO A 70 4.78 15.45 -5.87
C PRO A 70 4.67 14.78 -7.25
N ASP A 71 5.29 13.59 -7.39
CA ASP A 71 5.30 12.86 -8.67
C ASP A 71 3.97 12.17 -8.94
N CYS A 72 3.31 11.64 -7.90
CA CYS A 72 1.95 11.12 -8.00
C CYS A 72 0.98 12.24 -8.44
N ILE A 73 1.09 13.42 -7.81
CA ILE A 73 0.26 14.59 -8.14
C ILE A 73 0.42 14.98 -9.62
N ARG A 74 1.66 15.18 -10.09
CA ARG A 74 1.93 15.55 -11.49
C ARG A 74 1.41 14.51 -12.47
N ASN A 75 1.59 13.22 -12.16
CA ASN A 75 1.14 12.12 -13.01
C ASN A 75 -0.39 12.12 -13.15
N LEU A 76 -1.11 12.20 -12.02
CA LEU A 76 -2.57 12.26 -12.03
C LEU A 76 -3.06 13.49 -12.81
N LEU A 77 -2.51 14.68 -12.57
CA LEU A 77 -2.91 15.90 -13.28
C LEU A 77 -2.70 15.80 -14.79
N SER A 78 -1.59 15.23 -15.27
CA SER A 78 -1.37 14.99 -16.70
C SER A 78 -2.50 14.15 -17.29
N ARG A 79 -2.84 13.03 -16.63
CA ARG A 79 -3.88 12.11 -17.09
C ARG A 79 -5.28 12.73 -17.02
N VAL A 80 -5.58 13.51 -15.98
CA VAL A 80 -6.85 14.24 -15.83
C VAL A 80 -7.03 15.24 -16.98
N ASN A 81 -5.97 15.98 -17.33
CA ASN A 81 -5.98 16.91 -18.45
C ASN A 81 -6.17 16.20 -19.80
N GLU A 82 -5.43 15.11 -20.04
CA GLU A 82 -5.52 14.30 -21.27
C GLU A 82 -6.91 13.68 -21.45
N LEU A 83 -7.52 13.20 -20.37
CA LEU A 83 -8.85 12.58 -20.37
C LEU A 83 -10.00 13.59 -20.23
N HIS A 84 -9.68 14.88 -20.04
CA HIS A 84 -10.64 15.97 -19.85
C HIS A 84 -11.63 15.74 -18.70
N LEU A 85 -11.17 15.13 -17.60
CA LEU A 85 -12.01 14.82 -16.43
C LEU A 85 -12.21 16.07 -15.57
N LYS A 86 -13.43 16.61 -15.58
CA LYS A 86 -13.75 17.87 -14.87
C LYS A 86 -14.16 17.68 -13.42
N ASN A 87 -14.50 16.45 -13.03
CA ASN A 87 -14.99 16.07 -11.71
C ASN A 87 -13.89 15.56 -10.76
N ILE A 88 -12.60 15.84 -11.03
CA ILE A 88 -11.49 15.55 -10.13
C ILE A 88 -10.82 16.84 -9.66
N ARG A 89 -10.53 16.96 -8.36
CA ARG A 89 -9.59 17.93 -7.80
C ARG A 89 -8.49 17.22 -7.02
N VAL A 90 -7.28 17.75 -7.08
CA VAL A 90 -6.08 17.12 -6.54
C VAL A 90 -5.42 18.06 -5.53
N ILE A 91 -5.07 17.52 -4.37
CA ILE A 91 -4.47 18.26 -3.27
C ILE A 91 -3.21 17.55 -2.81
N TYR A 92 -2.15 18.34 -2.61
CA TYR A 92 -0.91 17.87 -2.02
C TYR A 92 -0.92 18.07 -0.50
N GLY A 93 -0.53 17.05 0.25
CA GLY A 93 -0.22 17.16 1.68
C GLY A 93 -0.59 15.93 2.50
N ASP A 94 -0.31 16.01 3.81
CA ASP A 94 -0.75 14.98 4.75
C ASP A 94 -2.26 15.08 4.96
N VAL A 95 -2.97 14.01 4.61
CA VAL A 95 -4.42 13.94 4.74
C VAL A 95 -4.92 14.18 6.17
N ARG A 96 -4.11 13.83 7.19
CA ARG A 96 -4.45 14.04 8.61
C ARG A 96 -4.54 15.52 8.96
N GLU A 97 -3.72 16.35 8.31
CA GLU A 97 -3.70 17.80 8.45
C GLU A 97 -4.71 18.47 7.52
N LYS A 98 -4.94 17.90 6.34
CA LYS A 98 -5.81 18.48 5.31
C LYS A 98 -7.30 18.23 5.54
N ILE A 99 -7.73 17.06 6.01
CA ILE A 99 -9.17 16.77 6.19
C ILE A 99 -9.88 17.80 7.09
N PRO A 100 -9.33 18.23 8.25
CA PRO A 100 -10.00 19.19 9.13
C PRO A 100 -10.27 20.54 8.45
N SER A 101 -9.36 21.01 7.60
CA SER A 101 -9.48 22.28 6.87
C SER A 101 -10.34 22.16 5.62
N LEU A 102 -10.26 21.03 4.90
CA LEU A 102 -10.88 20.88 3.58
C LEU A 102 -12.37 20.55 3.61
N PHE A 103 -12.86 19.94 4.69
CA PHE A 103 -14.22 19.43 4.73
C PHE A 103 -14.98 19.87 5.99
N HIS A 104 -16.21 20.32 5.80
CA HIS A 104 -17.18 20.45 6.89
C HIS A 104 -17.69 19.07 7.34
N ASP A 105 -18.25 19.03 8.54
CA ASP A 105 -18.86 17.81 9.07
C ASP A 105 -20.07 17.42 8.21
N GLY A 106 -20.15 16.15 7.80
CA GLY A 106 -21.23 15.68 6.94
C GLY A 106 -21.09 15.97 5.44
N GLU A 107 -19.95 16.48 4.98
CA GLU A 107 -19.76 16.90 3.58
C GLU A 107 -19.32 15.77 2.64
N LEU A 108 -18.67 14.72 3.18
CA LEU A 108 -18.15 13.61 2.37
C LEU A 108 -19.17 12.49 2.23
N SER A 109 -19.54 12.15 0.99
CA SER A 109 -20.40 11.00 0.71
C SER A 109 -19.66 9.66 0.76
N THR A 110 -18.37 9.63 0.41
CA THR A 110 -17.56 8.41 0.40
C THR A 110 -16.09 8.72 0.65
N VAL A 111 -15.40 7.84 1.36
CA VAL A 111 -13.94 7.87 1.52
C VAL A 111 -13.34 6.53 1.07
N TYR A 112 -12.30 6.58 0.25
CA TYR A 112 -11.55 5.43 -0.24
C TYR A 112 -10.13 5.43 0.34
N ILE A 113 -9.70 4.29 0.87
CA ILE A 113 -8.33 4.06 1.37
C ILE A 113 -7.84 2.72 0.81
N ASN A 114 -7.05 2.79 -0.25
CA ASN A 114 -6.60 1.60 -0.99
C ASN A 114 -5.13 1.30 -0.68
N PHE A 115 -4.86 0.10 -0.15
CA PHE A 115 -3.51 -0.44 0.12
C PHE A 115 -2.60 0.52 0.91
N PRO A 116 -3.04 1.05 2.06
CA PRO A 116 -2.17 1.85 2.92
C PRO A 116 -0.99 1.02 3.43
N ASP A 117 0.19 1.62 3.57
CA ASP A 117 1.39 0.91 4.04
C ASP A 117 1.14 0.30 5.44
N PRO A 118 1.28 -1.04 5.58
CA PRO A 118 1.06 -1.72 6.84
C PRO A 118 2.16 -1.51 7.88
N TRP A 119 3.34 -0.99 7.52
CA TRP A 119 4.46 -0.76 8.44
C TRP A 119 4.63 -1.92 9.44
N PRO A 120 4.99 -3.13 8.99
CA PRO A 120 4.79 -4.36 9.75
C PRO A 120 5.64 -4.46 11.02
N ARG A 121 6.68 -3.63 11.14
CA ARG A 121 7.55 -3.59 12.32
C ARG A 121 6.93 -2.71 13.39
N LYS A 122 6.78 -3.23 14.63
CA LYS A 122 6.15 -2.52 15.78
C LYS A 122 6.60 -1.06 15.92
N ARG A 123 7.90 -0.79 15.84
CA ARG A 123 8.49 0.57 15.91
C ARG A 123 8.00 1.57 14.86
N HIS A 124 7.44 1.08 13.76
CA HIS A 124 6.91 1.90 12.67
C HIS A 124 5.40 2.06 12.74
N PHE A 125 4.72 1.48 13.73
CA PHE A 125 3.25 1.58 13.85
C PHE A 125 2.79 3.03 13.94
N LYS A 126 3.62 3.93 14.49
CA LYS A 126 3.31 5.37 14.50
C LYS A 126 3.20 6.00 13.09
N ARG A 127 3.76 5.37 12.07
CA ARG A 127 3.72 5.79 10.66
C ARG A 127 2.48 5.29 9.92
N ARG A 128 1.74 4.33 10.47
CA ARG A 128 0.48 3.84 9.89
C ARG A 128 -0.48 4.99 9.68
N LEU A 129 -1.10 5.00 8.51
CA LEU A 129 -2.08 6.01 8.12
C LEU A 129 -3.33 5.90 8.99
N VAL A 130 -3.92 4.70 9.01
CA VAL A 130 -5.16 4.45 9.74
C VAL A 130 -4.88 4.24 11.22
N LYS A 131 -5.38 5.17 12.03
CA LYS A 131 -5.34 5.21 13.49
C LYS A 131 -6.68 5.73 14.04
N PRO A 132 -7.00 5.53 15.33
CA PRO A 132 -8.26 5.99 15.93
C PRO A 132 -8.59 7.46 15.63
N ALA A 133 -7.60 8.36 15.69
CA ALA A 133 -7.78 9.78 15.39
C ALA A 133 -8.27 10.03 13.95
N LEU A 134 -7.70 9.34 12.95
CA LEU A 134 -8.15 9.46 11.56
C LEU A 134 -9.54 8.86 11.36
N VAL A 135 -9.82 7.71 11.99
CA VAL A 135 -11.14 7.05 11.92
C VAL A 135 -12.23 8.00 12.43
N LYS A 136 -12.02 8.60 13.60
CA LYS A 136 -12.94 9.58 14.19
C LYS A 136 -13.14 10.79 13.28
N LEU A 137 -12.05 11.32 12.73
CA LEU A 137 -12.11 12.46 11.82
C LEU A 137 -12.91 12.14 10.56
N VAL A 138 -12.65 11.00 9.92
CA VAL A 138 -13.40 10.53 8.75
C VAL A 138 -14.89 10.33 9.11
N ALA A 139 -15.20 9.69 10.23
CA ALA A 139 -16.57 9.49 10.69
C ALA A 139 -17.35 10.80 10.88
N GLN A 140 -16.68 11.85 11.38
CA GLN A 140 -17.25 13.19 11.52
C GLN A 140 -17.55 13.82 10.15
N LYS A 141 -16.59 13.77 9.22
CA LYS A 141 -16.72 14.37 7.88
C LYS A 141 -17.69 13.64 6.96
N LEU A 142 -18.00 12.37 7.21
CA LEU A 142 -18.99 11.64 6.43
C LEU A 142 -20.41 12.19 6.59
N ALA A 143 -21.11 12.35 5.47
CA ALA A 143 -22.54 12.59 5.37
C ALA A 143 -23.34 11.43 6.01
N PRO A 144 -24.62 11.64 6.37
CA PRO A 144 -25.52 10.54 6.70
C PRO A 144 -25.53 9.49 5.59
N GLU A 145 -25.46 8.20 5.95
CA GLU A 145 -25.28 7.06 5.01
C GLU A 145 -23.98 7.06 4.19
N GLY A 146 -23.06 8.01 4.44
CA GLY A 146 -21.75 8.01 3.81
C GLY A 146 -20.91 6.82 4.24
N CYS A 147 -20.07 6.32 3.34
CA CYS A 147 -19.32 5.07 3.53
C CYS A 147 -17.80 5.26 3.40
N VAL A 148 -17.05 4.43 4.11
CA VAL A 148 -15.60 4.24 3.93
C VAL A 148 -15.37 2.86 3.35
N HIS A 149 -14.62 2.82 2.25
CA HIS A 149 -14.14 1.57 1.66
C HIS A 149 -12.63 1.47 1.85
N LEU A 150 -12.17 0.37 2.42
CA LEU A 150 -10.75 0.09 2.57
C LEU A 150 -10.36 -1.26 1.96
N ALA A 151 -9.14 -1.34 1.45
CA ALA A 151 -8.53 -2.57 0.97
C ALA A 151 -7.07 -2.64 1.44
N THR A 152 -6.62 -3.82 1.87
CA THR A 152 -5.20 -4.08 2.19
C THR A 152 -4.86 -5.55 1.96
N ASP A 153 -3.61 -5.82 1.58
CA ASP A 153 -2.98 -7.14 1.46
C ASP A 153 -2.44 -7.66 2.81
N SER A 154 -2.42 -6.83 3.85
CA SER A 154 -1.91 -7.18 5.18
C SER A 154 -3.03 -7.59 6.13
N GLU A 155 -3.16 -8.89 6.39
CA GLU A 155 -4.14 -9.42 7.36
C GLU A 155 -4.01 -8.80 8.77
N PRO A 156 -2.80 -8.70 9.38
CA PRO A 156 -2.66 -8.08 10.69
C PRO A 156 -3.12 -6.63 10.70
N TYR A 157 -2.79 -5.86 9.66
CA TYR A 157 -3.20 -4.47 9.58
C TYR A 157 -4.71 -4.34 9.35
N ALA A 158 -5.30 -5.21 8.52
CA ALA A 158 -6.74 -5.26 8.31
C ALA A 158 -7.52 -5.51 9.62
N ARG A 159 -7.01 -6.38 10.49
CA ARG A 159 -7.61 -6.67 11.81
C ARG A 159 -7.54 -5.46 12.74
N GLU A 160 -6.39 -4.78 12.78
CA GLU A 160 -6.21 -3.57 13.57
C GLU A 160 -7.14 -2.44 13.11
N ILE A 161 -7.18 -2.18 11.80
CA ILE A 161 -8.10 -1.22 11.18
C ILE A 161 -9.55 -1.57 11.55
N SER A 162 -9.95 -2.84 11.43
CA SER A 162 -11.30 -3.25 11.79
C SER A 162 -11.61 -2.97 13.26
N GLY A 163 -10.66 -3.18 14.17
CA GLY A 163 -10.76 -2.81 15.58
C GLY A 163 -11.11 -1.34 15.77
N TYR A 164 -10.29 -0.43 15.21
CA TYR A 164 -10.50 1.02 15.32
C TYR A 164 -11.86 1.46 14.77
N PHE A 165 -12.26 0.93 13.62
CA PHE A 165 -13.55 1.27 13.01
C PHE A 165 -14.75 0.69 13.77
N ASN A 166 -14.60 -0.46 14.44
CA ASN A 166 -15.66 -1.05 15.26
C ASN A 166 -15.85 -0.29 16.59
N GLU A 167 -14.82 0.38 17.09
CA GLU A 167 -14.88 1.22 18.29
C GLU A 167 -15.51 2.60 18.04
N GLU A 168 -15.56 3.06 16.78
CA GLU A 168 -16.17 4.33 16.42
C GLU A 168 -17.71 4.21 16.32
N SER A 169 -18.39 4.75 17.33
CA SER A 169 -19.85 4.70 17.50
C SER A 169 -20.68 5.23 16.32
N LEU A 170 -20.14 6.15 15.51
CA LEU A 170 -20.83 6.71 14.35
C LEU A 170 -20.88 5.74 13.16
N LEU A 171 -19.98 4.76 13.12
CA LEU A 171 -19.79 3.86 12.00
C LEU A 171 -20.36 2.47 12.29
N LYS A 172 -20.86 1.83 11.23
CA LYS A 172 -21.30 0.43 11.27
C LYS A 172 -20.62 -0.35 10.18
N ASN A 173 -20.05 -1.48 10.56
CA ASN A 173 -19.50 -2.43 9.62
C ASN A 173 -20.62 -3.03 8.76
N ARG A 174 -20.47 -3.01 7.43
CA ARG A 174 -21.44 -3.62 6.50
C ARG A 174 -21.16 -5.09 6.20
N THR A 175 -20.03 -5.63 6.65
CA THR A 175 -19.76 -7.07 6.56
C THR A 175 -20.63 -7.83 7.56
N ARG A 176 -21.55 -8.65 7.05
CA ARG A 176 -22.29 -9.60 7.90
C ARG A 176 -21.37 -10.78 8.26
N GLU A 177 -21.38 -11.15 9.54
CA GLU A 177 -20.84 -12.38 10.15
C GLU A 177 -19.33 -12.71 10.04
N LEU A 178 -18.56 -12.20 9.07
CA LEU A 178 -17.15 -12.62 8.83
C LEU A 178 -16.08 -11.53 9.01
N GLY A 179 -16.44 -10.29 9.37
CA GLY A 179 -15.52 -9.18 9.64
C GLY A 179 -14.85 -8.53 8.41
N PHE A 180 -14.62 -9.28 7.33
CA PHE A 180 -14.09 -8.79 6.04
C PHE A 180 -15.05 -9.10 4.88
N LEU A 181 -15.12 -8.21 3.89
CA LEU A 181 -15.82 -8.48 2.63
C LEU A 181 -14.99 -9.48 1.81
N GLN A 182 -15.66 -10.44 1.17
CA GLN A 182 -14.97 -11.38 0.28
C GLN A 182 -14.57 -10.73 -1.04
N THR A 183 -15.39 -9.81 -1.54
CA THR A 183 -15.18 -9.12 -2.81
C THR A 183 -15.75 -7.70 -2.74
N ARG A 184 -15.28 -6.82 -3.62
CA ARG A 184 -15.77 -5.44 -3.78
C ARG A 184 -16.12 -5.10 -5.21
N ASN A 185 -16.83 -6.01 -5.89
CA ASN A 185 -17.15 -5.95 -7.32
C ASN A 185 -17.83 -4.63 -7.78
N HIS A 186 -18.37 -3.80 -6.90
CA HIS A 186 -18.94 -2.51 -7.32
C HIS A 186 -17.88 -1.41 -7.52
N LEU A 187 -16.61 -1.67 -7.17
CA LEU A 187 -15.50 -0.73 -7.29
C LEU A 187 -14.46 -1.23 -8.32
N PRO A 188 -13.79 -0.32 -9.04
CA PRO A 188 -12.69 -0.70 -9.92
C PRO A 188 -11.50 -1.23 -9.11
N LYS A 189 -10.75 -2.15 -9.72
CA LYS A 189 -9.52 -2.68 -9.11
C LYS A 189 -8.38 -1.69 -9.27
N THR A 190 -7.61 -1.47 -8.21
CA THR A 190 -6.36 -0.70 -8.33
C THR A 190 -5.27 -1.51 -9.03
N LYS A 191 -4.21 -0.86 -9.54
CA LYS A 191 -3.05 -1.58 -10.10
C LYS A 191 -2.38 -2.51 -9.08
N TYR A 192 -2.29 -2.10 -7.82
CA TYR A 192 -1.79 -2.95 -6.73
C TYR A 192 -2.70 -4.15 -6.48
N GLU A 193 -4.01 -3.93 -6.44
CA GLU A 193 -5.01 -5.00 -6.30
C GLU A 193 -4.90 -6.04 -7.40
N LYS A 194 -4.81 -5.60 -8.68
CA LYS A 194 -4.57 -6.50 -9.81
C LYS A 194 -3.26 -7.27 -9.63
N SER A 195 -2.17 -6.59 -9.25
CA SER A 195 -0.87 -7.22 -9.01
C SER A 195 -0.92 -8.32 -7.93
N PHE A 196 -1.54 -8.02 -6.78
CA PHE A 196 -1.74 -8.99 -5.70
C PHE A 196 -2.64 -10.16 -6.12
N ILE A 197 -3.74 -9.88 -6.84
CA ILE A 197 -4.62 -10.91 -7.38
C ILE A 197 -3.86 -11.83 -8.34
N TYR A 198 -3.05 -11.26 -9.24
CA TYR A 198 -2.24 -12.04 -10.18
C TYR A 198 -1.17 -12.89 -9.48
N ALA A 199 -0.60 -12.39 -8.38
CA ALA A 199 0.33 -13.13 -7.53
C ALA A 199 -0.36 -14.22 -6.67
N GLY A 200 -1.69 -14.21 -6.60
CA GLY A 200 -2.47 -15.14 -5.76
C GLY A 200 -2.55 -14.71 -4.29
N ASP A 201 -2.20 -13.47 -3.97
CA ASP A 201 -2.24 -12.91 -2.63
C ASP A 201 -3.69 -12.65 -2.18
N LYS A 202 -3.92 -12.76 -0.87
CA LYS A 202 -5.22 -12.51 -0.27
C LYS A 202 -5.39 -11.02 0.03
N ILE A 203 -6.52 -10.47 -0.39
CA ILE A 203 -6.89 -9.08 -0.13
C ILE A 203 -8.02 -9.03 0.90
N HIS A 204 -7.90 -8.10 1.83
CA HIS A 204 -8.85 -7.87 2.90
C HIS A 204 -9.61 -6.57 2.63
N TYR A 205 -10.90 -6.70 2.36
CA TYR A 205 -11.80 -5.59 2.08
C TYR A 205 -12.64 -5.24 3.32
N LEU A 206 -12.78 -3.95 3.60
CA LEU A 206 -13.56 -3.42 4.73
C LEU A 206 -14.51 -2.33 4.22
N GLU A 207 -15.75 -2.32 4.73
CA GLU A 207 -16.75 -1.31 4.41
C GLU A 207 -17.50 -0.89 5.69
N TYR A 208 -17.45 0.41 5.98
CA TYR A 208 -18.10 1.01 7.13
C TYR A 208 -18.95 2.19 6.70
N CYS A 209 -20.20 2.29 7.17
CA CYS A 209 -21.06 3.42 6.83
C CYS A 209 -21.62 4.11 8.06
N LYS A 210 -21.85 5.42 7.93
CA LYS A 210 -22.43 6.25 8.99
C LYS A 210 -23.91 5.93 9.12
N SER A 211 -24.33 5.46 10.29
CA SER A 211 -25.72 5.02 10.49
C SER A 211 -26.72 6.18 10.37
N SER A 212 -27.73 6.04 9.50
CA SER A 212 -29.06 6.63 9.71
C SER A 212 -30.01 5.62 10.36
N ILE A 213 -31.21 6.07 10.78
CA ILE A 213 -32.24 5.24 11.40
C ILE A 213 -32.78 4.24 10.35
N GLN A 214 -32.38 2.96 10.51
CA GLN A 214 -32.87 1.71 9.89
C GLN A 214 -33.71 1.74 8.60
N LYS A 215 -33.31 0.87 7.65
CA LYS A 215 -34.09 -0.36 7.34
C LYS A 215 -33.20 -1.44 6.72
N ASP A 216 -33.15 -2.58 7.39
CA ASP A 216 -32.63 -3.83 6.85
C ASP A 216 -33.42 -4.26 5.61
N VAL A 217 -32.71 -4.58 4.53
CA VAL A 217 -33.26 -5.37 3.43
C VAL A 217 -32.66 -6.76 3.52
N SER A 218 -33.52 -7.75 3.73
CA SER A 218 -33.18 -9.17 3.66
C SER A 218 -33.23 -9.63 2.21
N ALA A 219 -32.12 -10.20 1.72
CA ALA A 219 -32.08 -10.88 0.44
C ALA A 219 -32.56 -12.33 0.61
N ALA A 220 -33.57 -12.72 -0.15
CA ALA A 220 -34.05 -14.08 -0.24
C ALA A 220 -33.03 -14.96 -0.97
N LYS A 221 -32.66 -16.09 -0.36
CA LYS A 221 -31.95 -17.17 -1.05
C LYS A 221 -32.99 -18.05 -1.73
N GLN A 222 -32.89 -18.20 -3.05
CA GLN A 222 -33.55 -19.27 -3.79
C GLN A 222 -32.65 -20.52 -3.77
N GLU A 223 -33.25 -21.68 -3.54
CA GLU A 223 -32.60 -22.99 -3.71
C GLU A 223 -32.47 -23.32 -5.21
N PRO A 224 -31.34 -23.86 -5.69
CA PRO A 224 -31.21 -24.23 -7.10
C PRO A 224 -31.78 -25.62 -7.40
N GLU A 225 -32.38 -25.72 -8.59
CA GLU A 225 -32.75 -26.95 -9.28
C GLU A 225 -31.56 -27.91 -9.50
N PHE A 226 -31.87 -29.21 -9.55
CA PHE A 226 -30.93 -30.31 -9.78
C PHE A 226 -30.40 -30.31 -11.22
N LEU A 227 -29.37 -29.51 -11.50
CA LEU A 227 -28.49 -29.66 -12.66
C LEU A 227 -27.38 -30.68 -12.35
N ASN A 228 -26.93 -31.44 -13.36
CA ASN A 228 -25.73 -32.28 -13.23
C ASN A 228 -24.50 -31.39 -12.96
N ASN A 229 -23.49 -31.91 -12.25
CA ASN A 229 -22.32 -31.14 -11.80
C ASN A 229 -21.59 -30.44 -12.96
N ASP A 230 -21.48 -31.08 -14.13
CA ASP A 230 -20.82 -30.50 -15.30
C ASP A 230 -21.59 -29.31 -15.91
N GLU A 231 -22.93 -29.39 -15.95
CA GLU A 231 -23.79 -28.31 -16.44
C GLU A 231 -23.78 -27.12 -15.47
N ARG A 232 -23.70 -27.39 -14.16
CA ARG A 232 -23.54 -26.35 -13.13
C ARG A 232 -22.22 -25.62 -13.28
N LEU A 233 -21.13 -26.35 -13.47
CA LEU A 233 -19.80 -25.76 -13.66
C LEU A 233 -19.74 -24.93 -14.95
N LYS A 234 -20.28 -25.45 -16.05
CA LYS A 234 -20.38 -24.70 -17.31
C LYS A 234 -21.15 -23.41 -17.14
N LYS A 235 -22.34 -23.46 -16.54
CA LYS A 235 -23.14 -22.26 -16.26
C LYS A 235 -22.39 -21.28 -15.36
N ALA A 236 -21.70 -21.78 -14.33
CA ALA A 236 -20.90 -20.93 -13.44
C ALA A 236 -19.77 -20.21 -14.19
N PHE A 237 -19.10 -20.86 -15.14
CA PHE A 237 -18.10 -20.21 -15.99
C PHE A 237 -18.72 -19.22 -16.97
N GLU A 238 -19.86 -19.54 -17.59
CA GLU A 238 -20.59 -18.61 -18.45
C GLU A 238 -21.00 -17.34 -17.68
N ASP A 239 -21.56 -17.51 -16.49
CA ASP A 239 -21.91 -16.42 -15.58
C ASP A 239 -20.68 -15.63 -15.14
N ALA A 240 -19.55 -16.30 -14.86
CA ALA A 240 -18.30 -15.63 -14.49
C ALA A 240 -17.73 -14.79 -15.64
N VAL A 241 -17.75 -15.29 -16.87
CA VAL A 241 -17.37 -14.51 -18.06
C VAL A 241 -18.31 -13.32 -18.27
N ALA A 242 -19.62 -13.51 -18.08
CA ALA A 242 -20.61 -12.44 -18.26
C ALA A 242 -20.51 -11.34 -17.19
N ASN A 243 -20.10 -11.70 -15.97
CA ASN A 243 -19.96 -10.78 -14.84
C ASN A 243 -18.55 -10.18 -14.70
N ALA A 244 -17.59 -10.60 -15.52
CA ALA A 244 -16.23 -10.09 -15.50
C ALA A 244 -16.21 -8.60 -15.88
N GLN A 245 -15.48 -7.80 -15.11
CA GLN A 245 -15.49 -6.34 -15.25
C GLN A 245 -14.28 -5.80 -15.99
N ASP A 246 -13.18 -6.55 -15.94
CA ASP A 246 -11.91 -6.17 -16.52
C ASP A 246 -11.15 -7.39 -17.05
N ALA A 247 -9.99 -7.13 -17.67
CA ALA A 247 -9.10 -8.18 -18.16
C ALA A 247 -8.60 -9.10 -17.03
N CYS A 248 -8.45 -8.60 -15.80
CA CYS A 248 -8.03 -9.39 -14.66
C CYS A 248 -9.05 -10.50 -14.35
N ASP A 249 -10.33 -10.16 -14.27
CA ASP A 249 -11.42 -11.13 -14.04
C ASP A 249 -11.47 -12.18 -15.16
N LEU A 250 -11.43 -11.73 -16.42
CA LEU A 250 -11.46 -12.63 -17.58
C LEU A 250 -10.25 -13.57 -17.59
N LYS A 251 -9.05 -13.05 -17.29
CA LYS A 251 -7.83 -13.85 -17.18
C LYS A 251 -7.95 -14.93 -16.11
N GLN A 252 -8.48 -14.60 -14.92
CA GLN A 252 -8.71 -15.62 -13.87
C GLN A 252 -9.71 -16.68 -14.31
N VAL A 253 -10.80 -16.30 -14.98
CA VAL A 253 -11.77 -17.25 -15.52
C VAL A 253 -11.11 -18.17 -16.56
N GLY A 254 -10.28 -17.60 -17.46
CA GLY A 254 -9.50 -18.37 -18.43
C GLY A 254 -8.53 -19.35 -17.77
N ASP A 255 -7.82 -18.93 -16.72
CA ASP A 255 -6.91 -19.80 -15.96
C ASP A 255 -7.65 -20.97 -15.30
N HIS A 256 -8.81 -20.71 -14.70
CA HIS A 256 -9.62 -21.75 -14.09
C HIS A 256 -10.16 -22.74 -15.13
N LEU A 257 -10.56 -22.26 -16.31
CA LEU A 257 -10.98 -23.12 -17.43
C LEU A 257 -9.81 -23.99 -17.93
N ALA A 258 -8.63 -23.40 -18.10
CA ALA A 258 -7.45 -24.13 -18.53
C ALA A 258 -7.00 -25.17 -17.49
N TYR A 259 -7.04 -24.82 -16.20
CA TYR A 259 -6.77 -25.73 -15.10
C TYR A 259 -7.79 -26.89 -15.05
N ALA A 260 -9.06 -26.61 -15.35
CA ALA A 260 -10.09 -27.63 -15.50
C ALA A 260 -9.92 -28.50 -16.77
N GLY A 261 -8.99 -28.15 -17.66
CA GLY A 261 -8.64 -28.89 -18.87
C GLY A 261 -9.27 -28.37 -20.16
N ASP A 262 -10.15 -27.37 -20.10
CA ASP A 262 -10.80 -26.79 -21.29
C ASP A 262 -9.98 -25.63 -21.88
N LYS A 263 -8.88 -26.01 -22.54
CA LYS A 263 -7.95 -25.04 -23.15
C LYS A 263 -8.59 -24.23 -24.27
N GLN A 264 -9.58 -24.79 -24.99
CA GLN A 264 -10.23 -24.10 -26.12
C GLN A 264 -11.15 -22.98 -25.62
N TRP A 265 -11.88 -23.23 -24.54
CA TRP A 265 -12.68 -22.18 -23.92
C TRP A 265 -11.78 -21.15 -23.23
N ALA A 266 -10.73 -21.59 -22.53
CA ALA A 266 -9.74 -20.68 -21.96
C ALA A 266 -9.15 -19.74 -23.01
N GLU A 267 -8.76 -20.24 -24.20
CA GLU A 267 -8.28 -19.43 -25.33
C GLU A 267 -9.32 -18.36 -25.74
N THR A 268 -10.59 -18.73 -25.79
CA THR A 268 -11.68 -17.79 -26.13
C THR A 268 -11.84 -16.69 -25.07
N VAL A 269 -11.70 -17.04 -23.79
CA VAL A 269 -11.77 -16.06 -22.70
C VAL A 269 -10.53 -15.18 -22.66
N TYR A 270 -9.34 -15.73 -22.91
CA TYR A 270 -8.10 -14.94 -23.01
C TYR A 270 -8.13 -13.93 -24.17
N LYS A 271 -8.73 -14.26 -25.32
CA LYS A 271 -8.94 -13.28 -26.40
C LYS A 271 -9.83 -12.12 -25.96
N LYS A 272 -10.89 -12.39 -25.18
CA LYS A 272 -11.70 -11.33 -24.58
C LYS A 272 -10.89 -10.50 -23.58
N ALA A 273 -10.07 -11.14 -22.76
CA ALA A 273 -9.19 -10.44 -21.82
C ALA A 273 -8.17 -9.53 -22.56
N GLU A 274 -7.66 -9.96 -23.71
CA GLU A 274 -6.78 -9.14 -24.54
C GLU A 274 -7.50 -7.89 -25.09
N GLU A 275 -8.76 -8.02 -25.50
CA GLU A 275 -9.58 -6.92 -25.99
C GLU A 275 -9.94 -5.91 -24.88
N THR A 276 -10.08 -6.36 -23.64
CA THR A 276 -10.42 -5.52 -22.48
C THR A 276 -9.21 -5.06 -21.68
N ALA A 277 -8.01 -5.54 -21.98
CA ALA A 277 -6.80 -5.13 -21.28
C ALA A 277 -6.56 -3.64 -21.48
N GLU A 278 -6.31 -2.92 -20.39
CA GLU A 278 -6.13 -1.46 -20.42
C GLU A 278 -4.65 -1.07 -20.31
N ASP A 279 -3.88 -1.82 -19.53
CA ASP A 279 -2.53 -1.45 -19.12
C ASP A 279 -1.48 -2.52 -19.48
N CYS A 280 -0.20 -2.20 -19.21
CA CYS A 280 0.92 -3.12 -19.40
C CYS A 280 0.82 -4.37 -18.51
N LEU A 281 0.30 -4.22 -17.29
CA LEU A 281 0.26 -5.29 -16.30
C LEU A 281 -0.74 -6.38 -16.72
N ASP A 282 -1.93 -5.99 -17.18
CA ASP A 282 -2.96 -6.89 -17.70
C ASP A 282 -2.42 -7.73 -18.86
N LEU A 283 -1.77 -7.07 -19.84
CA LEU A 283 -1.19 -7.76 -20.99
C LEU A 283 -0.02 -8.67 -20.60
N ASN A 284 0.84 -8.25 -19.67
CA ASN A 284 1.97 -9.04 -19.19
C ASN A 284 1.51 -10.34 -18.53
N TRP A 285 0.53 -10.27 -17.64
CA TRP A 285 -0.01 -11.44 -16.95
C TRP A 285 -0.88 -12.32 -17.85
N LEU A 286 -1.60 -11.73 -18.81
CA LEU A 286 -2.30 -12.49 -19.83
C LEU A 286 -1.31 -13.28 -20.71
N ALA A 287 -0.20 -12.67 -21.12
CA ALA A 287 0.84 -13.34 -21.90
C ALA A 287 1.46 -14.51 -21.14
N TYR A 288 1.71 -14.34 -19.83
CA TYR A 288 2.14 -15.42 -18.95
C TYR A 288 1.15 -16.59 -18.98
N SER A 289 -0.14 -16.33 -18.73
CA SER A 289 -1.18 -17.36 -18.76
C SER A 289 -1.32 -18.04 -20.12
N VAL A 290 -1.29 -17.28 -21.22
CA VAL A 290 -1.34 -17.83 -22.58
C VAL A 290 -0.17 -18.79 -22.83
N SER A 291 1.05 -18.42 -22.43
CA SER A 291 2.20 -19.32 -22.56
C SER A 291 2.08 -20.54 -21.66
N GLU A 292 1.77 -20.37 -20.38
CA GLU A 292 1.74 -21.49 -19.42
C GLU A 292 0.56 -22.43 -19.67
N ALA A 293 -0.64 -21.90 -19.83
CA ALA A 293 -1.86 -22.67 -19.97
C ALA A 293 -2.00 -23.30 -21.37
N LEU A 294 -1.69 -22.53 -22.42
CA LEU A 294 -1.90 -22.96 -23.81
C LEU A 294 -0.62 -23.40 -24.52
N SER A 295 0.55 -23.16 -23.93
CA SER A 295 1.85 -23.41 -24.58
C SER A 295 2.05 -22.59 -25.87
N ASP A 296 1.36 -21.46 -26.00
CA ASP A 296 1.45 -20.57 -27.17
C ASP A 296 2.38 -19.38 -26.91
N LYS A 297 3.68 -19.60 -27.11
CA LYS A 297 4.72 -18.57 -26.94
C LYS A 297 4.66 -17.47 -28.01
N GLU A 298 4.10 -17.75 -29.19
CA GLU A 298 4.00 -16.77 -30.27
C GLU A 298 2.91 -15.73 -29.97
N TRP A 299 1.78 -16.17 -29.40
CA TRP A 299 0.77 -15.24 -28.92
C TRP A 299 1.24 -14.48 -27.68
N ALA A 300 1.88 -15.16 -26.71
CA ALA A 300 2.48 -14.50 -25.55
C ALA A 300 3.47 -13.39 -25.97
N LYS A 301 4.31 -13.64 -26.98
CA LYS A 301 5.22 -12.63 -27.54
C LYS A 301 4.49 -11.39 -28.07
N LYS A 302 3.41 -11.57 -28.84
CA LYS A 302 2.61 -10.44 -29.33
C LYS A 302 1.96 -9.64 -28.21
N LEU A 303 1.54 -10.33 -27.14
CA LEU A 303 0.99 -9.68 -25.95
C LEU A 303 2.07 -8.88 -25.21
N TYR A 304 3.29 -9.40 -25.07
CA TYR A 304 4.42 -8.66 -24.50
C TYR A 304 4.83 -7.45 -25.35
N ASP A 305 4.82 -7.56 -26.69
CA ASP A 305 5.03 -6.41 -27.57
C ASP A 305 3.99 -5.31 -27.33
N LYS A 306 2.71 -5.70 -27.18
CA LYS A 306 1.63 -4.75 -26.83
C LYS A 306 1.84 -4.18 -25.43
N ALA A 307 2.23 -5.00 -24.46
CA ALA A 307 2.49 -4.57 -23.09
C ALA A 307 3.59 -3.49 -23.05
N GLU A 308 4.68 -3.69 -23.79
CA GLU A 308 5.77 -2.71 -23.90
C GLU A 308 5.28 -1.35 -24.39
N THR A 309 4.35 -1.32 -25.37
CA THR A 309 3.79 -0.06 -25.88
C THR A 309 2.88 0.67 -24.88
N ARG A 310 2.39 -0.04 -23.86
CA ARG A 310 1.51 0.48 -22.81
C ARG A 310 2.22 0.64 -21.47
N ALA A 311 3.53 0.45 -21.42
CA ALA A 311 4.30 0.61 -20.20
C ALA A 311 4.45 2.11 -19.87
N GLU A 312 3.96 2.52 -18.71
CA GLU A 312 3.97 3.93 -18.26
C GLU A 312 5.02 4.19 -17.18
N SER A 313 5.54 3.14 -16.55
CA SER A 313 6.46 3.23 -15.42
C SER A 313 7.69 2.33 -15.56
N SER A 314 8.74 2.66 -14.81
CA SER A 314 9.90 1.79 -14.66
C SER A 314 9.51 0.42 -14.12
N LEU A 315 8.53 0.38 -13.21
CA LEU A 315 7.99 -0.85 -12.63
C LEU A 315 7.33 -1.77 -13.67
N ASP A 316 6.52 -1.20 -14.58
CA ASP A 316 5.91 -1.96 -15.68
C ASP A 316 6.98 -2.64 -16.55
N LEU A 317 8.00 -1.86 -16.93
CA LEU A 317 9.10 -2.34 -17.74
C LEU A 317 9.94 -3.40 -17.01
N ASN A 318 10.11 -3.26 -15.70
CA ASN A 318 10.82 -4.22 -14.87
C ASN A 318 10.11 -5.59 -14.84
N TRP A 319 8.81 -5.59 -14.56
CA TRP A 319 8.00 -6.81 -14.57
C TRP A 319 7.93 -7.45 -15.96
N LEU A 320 7.75 -6.63 -17.00
CA LEU A 320 7.73 -7.10 -18.38
C LEU A 320 9.06 -7.75 -18.78
N ALA A 321 10.19 -7.14 -18.42
CA ALA A 321 11.52 -7.69 -18.71
C ALA A 321 11.73 -9.06 -18.08
N TYR A 322 11.32 -9.21 -16.81
CA TYR A 322 11.37 -10.48 -16.09
C TYR A 322 10.54 -11.55 -16.81
N SER A 323 9.27 -11.24 -17.11
CA SER A 323 8.37 -12.17 -17.80
C SER A 323 8.87 -12.55 -19.20
N VAL A 324 9.38 -11.59 -19.99
CA VAL A 324 9.96 -11.86 -21.32
C VAL A 324 11.14 -12.83 -21.23
N LYS A 325 12.03 -12.67 -20.23
CA LYS A 325 13.13 -13.61 -20.03
C LYS A 325 12.64 -14.98 -19.60
N GLU A 326 11.80 -15.06 -18.57
CA GLU A 326 11.37 -16.34 -18.00
C GLU A 326 10.53 -17.15 -19.00
N ILE A 327 9.61 -16.50 -19.70
CA ILE A 327 8.63 -17.16 -20.57
C ILE A 327 9.17 -17.40 -21.98
N LEU A 328 9.79 -16.38 -22.59
CA LEU A 328 10.28 -16.49 -23.96
C LEU A 328 11.75 -16.92 -24.04
N GLY A 329 12.52 -16.79 -22.97
CA GLY A 329 13.98 -16.98 -23.00
C GLY A 329 14.75 -15.84 -23.70
N ASP A 330 14.06 -14.76 -24.10
CA ASP A 330 14.65 -13.67 -24.89
C ASP A 330 15.46 -12.72 -23.99
N THR A 331 16.76 -13.00 -23.93
CA THR A 331 17.69 -12.29 -23.05
C THR A 331 17.98 -10.88 -23.55
N GLU A 332 18.05 -10.69 -24.87
CA GLU A 332 18.38 -9.38 -25.45
C GLU A 332 17.22 -8.40 -25.32
N TRP A 333 15.98 -8.88 -25.47
CA TRP A 333 14.81 -8.05 -25.25
C TRP A 333 14.63 -7.68 -23.78
N ALA A 334 14.71 -8.65 -22.86
CA ALA A 334 14.67 -8.38 -21.43
C ALA A 334 15.72 -7.35 -21.00
N LYS A 335 16.95 -7.46 -21.53
CA LYS A 335 18.03 -6.49 -21.27
C LYS A 335 17.67 -5.08 -21.74
N LYS A 336 17.06 -4.93 -22.92
CA LYS A 336 16.60 -3.62 -23.42
C LYS A 336 15.49 -3.03 -22.55
N LEU A 337 14.57 -3.86 -22.07
CA LEU A 337 13.47 -3.43 -21.19
C LEU A 337 14.00 -2.93 -19.84
N TYR A 338 14.91 -3.67 -19.20
CA TYR A 338 15.56 -3.19 -17.97
C TYR A 338 16.35 -1.88 -18.17
N GLN A 339 17.05 -1.74 -19.31
CA GLN A 339 17.72 -0.48 -19.65
C GLN A 339 16.74 0.69 -19.87
N LYS A 340 15.50 0.42 -20.31
CA LYS A 340 14.45 1.44 -20.40
C LYS A 340 13.93 1.80 -19.01
N ALA A 341 13.68 0.80 -18.15
CA ALA A 341 13.27 1.01 -16.76
C ALA A 341 14.27 1.92 -16.01
N GLU A 342 15.58 1.64 -16.16
CA GLU A 342 16.66 2.38 -15.52
C GLU A 342 16.73 3.88 -15.86
N LYS A 343 16.05 4.33 -16.94
CA LYS A 343 16.11 5.73 -17.40
C LYS A 343 15.11 6.65 -16.70
N ASN A 344 14.00 6.11 -16.20
CA ASN A 344 12.95 6.94 -15.59
C ASN A 344 12.40 6.30 -14.31
N PRO A 345 13.25 6.02 -13.31
CA PRO A 345 12.80 5.56 -12.00
C PRO A 345 12.03 6.68 -11.28
N LYS A 346 10.98 6.31 -10.56
CA LYS A 346 10.19 7.26 -9.74
C LYS A 346 10.75 7.43 -8.34
N ASN A 347 11.40 6.41 -7.79
CA ASN A 347 11.93 6.43 -6.44
C ASN A 347 13.10 5.43 -6.29
N VAL A 348 13.78 5.49 -5.14
CA VAL A 348 14.92 4.62 -4.80
C VAL A 348 14.53 3.14 -4.81
N ARG A 349 13.32 2.82 -4.35
CA ARG A 349 12.80 1.45 -4.30
C ARG A 349 12.68 0.82 -5.69
N GLU A 350 12.14 1.54 -6.67
CA GLU A 350 12.07 1.04 -8.05
C GLU A 350 13.45 0.72 -8.62
N LEU A 351 14.49 1.49 -8.27
CA LEU A 351 15.87 1.17 -8.65
C LEU A 351 16.40 -0.06 -7.91
N CYS A 352 16.09 -0.20 -6.62
CA CYS A 352 16.45 -1.39 -5.86
C CYS A 352 15.80 -2.66 -6.42
N ASP A 353 14.49 -2.63 -6.67
CA ASP A 353 13.71 -3.74 -7.24
C ASP A 353 14.21 -4.08 -8.66
N LEU A 354 14.54 -3.06 -9.47
CA LEU A 354 15.15 -3.23 -10.79
C LEU A 354 16.50 -3.93 -10.71
N ALA A 355 17.38 -3.47 -9.82
CA ALA A 355 18.71 -4.04 -9.65
C ALA A 355 18.64 -5.51 -9.20
N ASP A 356 17.72 -5.82 -8.28
CA ASP A 356 17.47 -7.18 -7.82
C ASP A 356 16.94 -8.06 -8.95
N SER A 357 15.98 -7.55 -9.73
CA SER A 357 15.46 -8.25 -10.90
C SER A 357 16.56 -8.55 -11.92
N ILE A 358 17.46 -7.59 -12.21
CA ILE A 358 18.62 -7.77 -13.09
C ILE A 358 19.54 -8.90 -12.59
N ALA A 359 19.83 -8.91 -11.28
CA ALA A 359 20.70 -9.92 -10.68
C ALA A 359 20.06 -11.31 -10.69
N GLU A 360 18.77 -11.42 -10.39
CA GLU A 360 18.03 -12.69 -10.43
C GLU A 360 17.92 -13.23 -11.85
N THR A 361 17.71 -12.34 -12.82
CA THR A 361 17.44 -12.70 -14.21
C THR A 361 18.71 -13.05 -15.00
N PHE A 362 19.84 -12.36 -14.72
CA PHE A 362 21.08 -12.53 -15.49
C PHE A 362 22.29 -12.95 -14.66
N GLY A 363 22.21 -12.94 -13.33
CA GLY A 363 23.38 -13.11 -12.46
C GLY A 363 24.38 -11.94 -12.53
N ASP A 364 24.01 -10.81 -13.15
CA ASP A 364 24.90 -9.68 -13.41
C ASP A 364 25.02 -8.78 -12.17
N LYS A 365 25.91 -9.17 -11.25
CA LYS A 365 26.21 -8.43 -10.02
C LYS A 365 26.84 -7.06 -10.28
N ASP A 366 27.56 -6.89 -11.39
CA ASP A 366 28.16 -5.60 -11.74
C ASP A 366 27.10 -4.59 -12.17
N TRP A 367 26.10 -5.03 -12.94
CA TRP A 367 24.97 -4.18 -13.30
C TRP A 367 24.08 -3.89 -12.08
N GLN A 368 23.80 -4.89 -11.24
CA GLN A 368 23.10 -4.67 -9.97
C GLN A 368 23.77 -3.56 -9.13
N ALA A 369 25.09 -3.62 -8.95
CA ALA A 369 25.84 -2.61 -8.20
C ALA A 369 25.76 -1.21 -8.84
N LYS A 370 25.79 -1.11 -10.18
CA LYS A 370 25.64 0.17 -10.90
C LYS A 370 24.26 0.79 -10.68
N VAL A 371 23.19 -0.02 -10.69
CA VAL A 371 21.83 0.48 -10.45
C VAL A 371 21.66 0.92 -9.00
N TYR A 372 22.19 0.17 -8.02
CA TYR A 372 22.24 0.60 -6.63
C TYR A 372 23.01 1.92 -6.44
N LYS A 373 24.10 2.14 -7.18
CA LYS A 373 24.81 3.42 -7.17
C LYS A 373 23.98 4.57 -7.74
N LYS A 374 23.09 4.31 -8.70
CA LYS A 374 22.10 5.32 -9.13
C LYS A 374 21.06 5.58 -8.06
N ALA A 375 20.61 4.54 -7.35
CA ALA A 375 19.69 4.65 -6.22
C ALA A 375 20.30 5.52 -5.11
N GLU A 376 21.61 5.36 -4.84
CA GLU A 376 22.36 6.20 -3.90
C GLU A 376 22.33 7.69 -4.26
N VAL A 377 22.43 8.03 -5.55
CA VAL A 377 22.39 9.42 -6.03
C VAL A 377 20.97 10.00 -5.94
N MET A 378 19.95 9.17 -6.10
CA MET A 378 18.54 9.57 -6.01
C MET A 378 18.06 9.75 -4.56
N ALA A 379 18.64 9.00 -3.62
CA ALA A 379 18.26 9.01 -2.21
C ALA A 379 18.37 10.40 -1.56
N LYS A 380 17.36 10.76 -0.77
CA LYS A 380 17.29 12.06 -0.10
C LYS A 380 16.98 11.96 1.38
N GLU A 381 16.16 10.99 1.77
CA GLU A 381 15.66 10.85 3.14
C GLU A 381 16.17 9.57 3.82
N HIS A 382 15.96 9.49 5.14
CA HIS A 382 16.36 8.32 5.94
C HIS A 382 15.89 7.00 5.34
N SER A 383 14.61 6.91 4.93
CA SER A 383 13.99 5.72 4.34
C SER A 383 14.76 5.23 3.12
N ASP A 384 15.09 6.15 2.21
CA ASP A 384 15.84 5.84 0.99
C ASP A 384 17.20 5.21 1.30
N TYR A 385 17.97 5.88 2.16
CA TYR A 385 19.31 5.43 2.53
C TYR A 385 19.26 4.12 3.33
N TYR A 386 18.33 4.03 4.27
CA TYR A 386 18.15 2.85 5.11
C TYR A 386 17.81 1.62 4.26
N GLU A 387 16.84 1.73 3.34
CA GLU A 387 16.46 0.63 2.44
C GLU A 387 17.62 0.21 1.53
N LEU A 388 18.32 1.19 0.93
CA LEU A 388 19.46 0.91 0.08
C LEU A 388 20.59 0.21 0.85
N ALA A 389 20.91 0.66 2.06
CA ALA A 389 21.93 0.04 2.91
C ALA A 389 21.55 -1.39 3.31
N ASP A 390 20.28 -1.59 3.68
CA ASP A 390 19.71 -2.91 4.00
C ASP A 390 19.90 -3.88 2.83
N ASN A 391 19.60 -3.43 1.60
CA ASN A 391 19.76 -4.21 0.38
C ASN A 391 21.23 -4.49 0.03
N ILE A 392 22.11 -3.50 0.13
CA ILE A 392 23.57 -3.68 -0.10
C ILE A 392 24.11 -4.76 0.85
N CYS A 393 23.79 -4.66 2.13
CA CYS A 393 24.26 -5.60 3.14
C CYS A 393 23.79 -7.03 2.83
N MET A 394 22.51 -7.20 2.48
CA MET A 394 21.93 -8.52 2.22
C MET A 394 22.38 -9.14 0.90
N LYS A 395 22.59 -8.34 -0.15
CA LYS A 395 22.80 -8.85 -1.53
C LYS A 395 24.27 -8.91 -1.93
N PHE A 396 25.12 -8.08 -1.33
CA PHE A 396 26.55 -8.00 -1.63
C PHE A 396 27.44 -8.42 -0.47
N GLY A 397 26.97 -8.33 0.78
CA GLY A 397 27.83 -8.52 1.96
C GLY A 397 28.98 -7.51 2.03
N ASP A 398 28.85 -6.37 1.34
CA ASP A 398 29.82 -5.28 1.39
C ASP A 398 29.52 -4.39 2.60
N ASP A 399 30.01 -4.81 3.76
CA ASP A 399 29.85 -4.10 5.02
C ASP A 399 30.38 -2.67 4.93
N LYS A 400 31.43 -2.41 4.14
CA LYS A 400 32.02 -1.08 4.03
C LYS A 400 31.05 -0.14 3.33
N TRP A 401 30.53 -0.53 2.18
CA TRP A 401 29.56 0.27 1.46
C TRP A 401 28.26 0.43 2.25
N ALA A 402 27.75 -0.66 2.85
CA ALA A 402 26.56 -0.59 3.70
C ALA A 402 26.74 0.40 4.86
N ARG A 403 27.89 0.40 5.54
CA ARG A 403 28.22 1.36 6.62
C ARG A 403 28.20 2.81 6.13
N GLU A 404 28.73 3.10 4.96
CA GLU A 404 28.70 4.46 4.39
C GLU A 404 27.26 4.93 4.17
N ILE A 405 26.39 4.06 3.64
CA ILE A 405 24.98 4.41 3.39
C ILE A 405 24.17 4.49 4.69
N TYR A 406 24.38 3.59 5.64
CA TYR A 406 23.78 3.69 6.97
C TYR A 406 24.17 4.99 7.70
N GLY A 407 25.40 5.48 7.50
CA GLY A 407 25.82 6.78 8.02
C GLY A 407 24.95 7.92 7.47
N LYS A 408 24.67 7.93 6.16
CA LYS A 408 23.75 8.89 5.56
C LYS A 408 22.31 8.74 6.08
N ALA A 409 21.85 7.50 6.28
CA ALA A 409 20.56 7.23 6.90
C ALA A 409 20.48 7.80 8.32
N GLU A 410 21.56 7.69 9.11
CA GLU A 410 21.64 8.28 10.44
C GLU A 410 21.60 9.81 10.40
N GLU A 411 22.35 10.44 9.49
CA GLU A 411 22.41 11.89 9.32
C GLU A 411 21.08 12.51 8.88
N THR A 412 20.28 11.75 8.13
CA THR A 412 18.97 12.19 7.60
C THR A 412 17.79 11.75 8.44
N ALA A 413 18.04 11.05 9.56
CA ALA A 413 17.00 10.65 10.49
C ALA A 413 16.38 11.88 11.17
N GLN A 414 15.05 11.89 11.27
CA GLN A 414 14.32 13.03 11.83
C GLN A 414 13.66 12.70 13.17
N ASP A 415 13.47 11.42 13.49
CA ASP A 415 12.81 10.99 14.72
C ASP A 415 13.47 9.75 15.36
N SER A 416 13.01 9.41 16.57
CA SER A 416 13.48 8.25 17.31
C SER A 416 13.26 6.91 16.57
N SER A 417 12.19 6.79 15.77
CA SER A 417 11.82 5.55 15.08
C SER A 417 12.74 5.26 13.89
N ASP A 418 13.19 6.28 13.16
CA ASP A 418 14.26 6.17 12.16
C ASP A 418 15.51 5.56 12.78
N LEU A 419 15.99 6.19 13.85
CA LEU A 419 17.22 5.78 14.52
C LEU A 419 17.07 4.39 15.13
N ASN A 420 15.91 4.07 15.72
CA ASN A 420 15.66 2.73 16.25
C ASN A 420 15.67 1.65 15.14
N SER A 421 15.23 2.00 13.93
CA SER A 421 15.30 1.09 12.78
C SER A 421 16.72 0.81 12.36
N LEU A 422 17.54 1.86 12.36
CA LEU A 422 18.96 1.76 12.10
C LEU A 422 19.66 0.90 13.15
N VAL A 423 19.35 1.07 14.44
CA VAL A 423 19.92 0.26 15.55
C VAL A 423 19.79 -1.23 15.28
N GLU A 424 18.60 -1.69 14.89
CA GLU A 424 18.37 -3.11 14.61
C GLU A 424 19.24 -3.60 13.45
N SER A 425 19.28 -2.88 12.34
CA SER A 425 20.11 -3.26 11.19
C SER A 425 21.61 -3.25 11.54
N LEU A 426 22.08 -2.27 12.30
CA LEU A 426 23.48 -2.22 12.75
C LEU A 426 23.86 -3.45 13.58
N ILE A 427 22.96 -3.98 14.39
CA ILE A 427 23.21 -5.15 15.22
C ILE A 427 23.05 -6.44 14.41
N GLU A 428 21.92 -6.60 13.74
CA GLU A 428 21.55 -7.86 13.08
C GLU A 428 22.37 -8.12 11.83
N LYS A 429 22.71 -7.06 11.09
CA LYS A 429 23.36 -7.17 9.78
C LYS A 429 24.86 -6.89 9.85
N LEU A 430 25.27 -5.86 10.59
CA LEU A 430 26.68 -5.46 10.69
C LEU A 430 27.39 -5.92 11.97
N GLY A 431 26.65 -6.46 12.96
CA GLY A 431 27.20 -6.85 14.24
C GLY A 431 27.82 -5.71 15.06
N ASP A 432 27.57 -4.45 14.70
CA ASP A 432 28.22 -3.29 15.30
C ASP A 432 27.46 -2.75 16.51
N LYS A 433 27.61 -3.47 17.63
CA LYS A 433 26.96 -3.07 18.89
C LYS A 433 27.41 -1.70 19.40
N LYS A 434 28.64 -1.26 19.09
CA LYS A 434 29.16 0.02 19.58
C LYS A 434 28.50 1.18 18.88
N TRP A 435 28.38 1.11 17.55
CA TRP A 435 27.68 2.11 16.78
C TRP A 435 26.19 2.11 17.13
N ALA A 436 25.57 0.93 17.21
CA ALA A 436 24.17 0.80 17.60
C ALA A 436 23.88 1.45 18.97
N GLU A 437 24.77 1.28 19.97
CA GLU A 437 24.62 1.93 21.28
C GLU A 437 24.66 3.48 21.18
N GLN A 438 25.49 4.04 20.29
CA GLN A 438 25.52 5.49 20.05
C GLN A 438 24.22 5.97 19.39
N VAL A 439 23.70 5.21 18.43
CA VAL A 439 22.44 5.51 17.76
C VAL A 439 21.26 5.43 18.74
N VAL A 440 21.24 4.46 19.66
CA VAL A 440 20.21 4.40 20.72
C VAL A 440 20.20 5.67 21.57
N ARG A 441 21.37 6.21 21.94
CA ARG A 441 21.44 7.48 22.70
C ARG A 441 20.86 8.66 21.92
N LYS A 442 21.12 8.71 20.61
CA LYS A 442 20.53 9.74 19.73
C LYS A 442 19.01 9.56 19.62
N ALA A 443 18.54 8.32 19.46
CA ALA A 443 17.13 8.00 19.40
C ALA A 443 16.40 8.37 20.70
N GLU A 444 16.99 8.07 21.87
CA GLU A 444 16.44 8.46 23.17
C GLU A 444 16.30 9.99 23.29
N ALA A 445 17.22 10.77 22.72
CA ALA A 445 17.14 12.23 22.72
C ALA A 445 16.04 12.79 21.79
N LEU A 446 15.62 12.01 20.78
CA LEU A 446 14.53 12.37 19.87
C LEU A 446 13.19 11.73 20.23
N ALA A 447 13.13 10.88 21.26
CA ALA A 447 11.91 10.21 21.69
C ALA A 447 10.93 11.21 22.30
N GLN A 448 9.68 11.20 21.83
CA GLN A 448 8.66 12.17 22.24
C GLN A 448 7.49 11.54 22.99
N ASP A 449 7.16 10.28 22.68
CA ASP A 449 5.95 9.61 23.17
C ASP A 449 6.27 8.26 23.85
N SER A 450 5.23 7.65 24.43
CA SER A 450 5.34 6.34 25.09
C SER A 450 5.88 5.27 24.17
N ILE A 451 5.43 5.25 22.92
CA ILE A 451 5.81 4.27 21.90
C ILE A 451 7.31 4.34 21.61
N ASP A 452 7.85 5.54 21.42
CA ASP A 452 9.27 5.75 21.14
C ASP A 452 10.14 5.20 22.27
N PHE A 453 9.80 5.51 23.54
CA PHE A 453 10.53 4.99 24.69
C PHE A 453 10.40 3.48 24.82
N CYS A 454 9.20 2.94 24.62
CA CYS A 454 8.93 1.50 24.69
C CYS A 454 9.72 0.72 23.62
N CYS A 455 9.73 1.20 22.37
CA CYS A 455 10.47 0.58 21.26
C CYS A 455 11.99 0.57 21.49
N LEU A 456 12.54 1.65 22.04
CA LEU A 456 13.95 1.71 22.40
C LEU A 456 14.28 0.77 23.56
N ALA A 457 13.39 0.68 24.55
CA ALA A 457 13.54 -0.24 25.68
C ALA A 457 13.54 -1.71 25.22
N ASP A 458 12.63 -2.07 24.32
CA ASP A 458 12.57 -3.40 23.70
C ASP A 458 13.89 -3.73 23.00
N SER A 459 14.39 -2.81 22.18
CA SER A 459 15.65 -2.99 21.45
C SER A 459 16.85 -3.17 22.40
N LEU A 460 16.92 -2.40 23.49
CA LEU A 460 17.94 -2.55 24.53
C LEU A 460 17.85 -3.91 25.24
N CYS A 461 16.64 -4.35 25.59
CA CYS A 461 16.42 -5.64 26.23
C CYS A 461 16.84 -6.81 25.32
N GLU A 462 16.32 -6.85 24.10
CA GLU A 462 16.48 -7.98 23.20
C GLU A 462 17.88 -8.06 22.59
N LYS A 463 18.42 -6.93 22.14
CA LYS A 463 19.60 -6.90 21.27
C LYS A 463 20.89 -6.65 22.05
N PHE A 464 20.80 -5.83 23.10
CA PHE A 464 21.95 -5.48 23.94
C PHE A 464 22.00 -6.28 25.25
N GLY A 465 20.86 -6.76 25.75
CA GLY A 465 20.75 -7.39 27.06
C GLY A 465 20.84 -6.39 28.23
N ASP A 466 20.79 -5.08 27.95
CA ASP A 466 20.87 -4.03 28.99
C ASP A 466 19.48 -3.78 29.60
N LYS A 467 19.08 -4.69 30.48
CA LYS A 467 17.82 -4.59 31.20
C LYS A 467 17.74 -3.36 32.11
N GLN A 468 18.87 -2.80 32.56
CA GLN A 468 18.85 -1.64 33.44
C GLN A 468 18.48 -0.38 32.69
N TRP A 469 19.08 -0.16 31.51
CA TRP A 469 18.72 0.97 30.67
C TRP A 469 17.31 0.83 30.11
N ALA A 470 16.94 -0.35 29.63
CA ALA A 470 15.57 -0.62 29.19
C ALA A 470 14.54 -0.31 30.28
N ARG A 471 14.82 -0.70 31.55
CA ARG A 471 13.93 -0.38 32.69
C ARG A 471 13.74 1.12 32.89
N ARG A 472 14.75 1.95 32.62
CA ARG A 472 14.60 3.42 32.68
C ARG A 472 13.71 3.95 31.55
N LEU A 473 13.84 3.39 30.35
CA LEU A 473 13.03 3.80 29.20
C LEU A 473 11.57 3.36 29.35
N TYR A 474 11.29 2.14 29.85
CA TYR A 474 9.91 1.74 30.14
C TYR A 474 9.23 2.63 31.19
N LYS A 475 9.97 3.20 32.16
CA LYS A 475 9.39 4.19 33.08
C LYS A 475 9.00 5.47 32.34
N LYS A 476 9.85 5.96 31.44
CA LYS A 476 9.50 7.11 30.59
C LYS A 476 8.30 6.77 29.71
N ALA A 477 8.22 5.56 29.16
CA ALA A 477 7.06 5.12 28.40
C ALA A 477 5.78 5.17 29.24
N GLU A 478 5.82 4.64 30.47
CA GLU A 478 4.69 4.72 31.42
C GLU A 478 4.26 6.15 31.74
N GLU A 479 5.22 7.06 31.90
CA GLU A 479 4.97 8.47 32.20
C GLU A 479 4.36 9.25 31.03
N ASN A 480 4.60 8.79 29.79
CA ASN A 480 4.12 9.43 28.56
C ASN A 480 2.97 8.66 27.89
N ALA A 481 2.44 7.62 28.52
CA ALA A 481 1.32 6.86 27.99
C ALA A 481 0.01 7.62 28.22
N GLU A 482 -0.75 7.85 27.15
CA GLU A 482 -2.02 8.58 27.17
C GLU A 482 -3.17 7.74 26.64
N GLU A 483 -2.91 6.86 25.66
CA GLU A 483 -3.95 6.04 25.02
C GLU A 483 -3.93 4.59 25.51
N SER A 484 -5.10 3.95 25.59
CA SER A 484 -5.24 2.56 26.10
C SER A 484 -4.32 1.56 25.39
N PHE A 485 -4.13 1.71 24.08
CA PHE A 485 -3.26 0.82 23.30
C PHE A 485 -1.77 0.96 23.71
N GLU A 486 -1.33 2.14 24.16
CA GLU A 486 0.04 2.37 24.62
C GLU A 486 0.29 1.67 25.96
N PHE A 487 -0.68 1.73 26.88
CA PHE A 487 -0.64 0.97 28.14
C PHE A 487 -0.62 -0.53 27.87
N HIS A 488 -1.46 -1.01 26.95
CA HIS A 488 -1.50 -2.42 26.58
C HIS A 488 -0.14 -2.91 26.06
N TRP A 489 0.45 -2.15 25.12
CA TRP A 489 1.76 -2.49 24.56
C TRP A 489 2.88 -2.41 25.60
N LEU A 490 2.89 -1.38 26.45
CA LEU A 490 3.86 -1.29 27.53
C LEU A 490 3.76 -2.50 28.48
N ALA A 491 2.55 -2.89 28.86
CA ALA A 491 2.32 -4.04 29.74
C ALA A 491 2.81 -5.36 29.12
N GLU A 492 2.51 -5.58 27.83
CA GLU A 492 3.01 -6.73 27.06
C GLU A 492 4.55 -6.74 27.08
N SER A 493 5.17 -5.60 26.78
CA SER A 493 6.63 -5.48 26.68
C SER A 493 7.33 -5.71 28.03
N LEU A 494 6.78 -5.16 29.13
CA LEU A 494 7.29 -5.41 30.49
C LEU A 494 7.22 -6.89 30.86
N SER A 495 6.11 -7.55 30.53
CA SER A 495 5.90 -8.98 30.80
C SER A 495 6.84 -9.85 29.97
N GLU A 496 6.95 -9.59 28.66
CA GLU A 496 7.69 -10.44 27.72
C GLU A 496 9.20 -10.18 27.74
N ARG A 497 9.63 -8.92 27.82
CA ARG A 497 11.04 -8.53 27.66
C ARG A 497 11.77 -8.48 29.00
N LEU A 498 11.14 -7.89 30.02
CA LEU A 498 11.72 -7.83 31.36
C LEU A 498 11.34 -9.02 32.25
N GLY A 499 10.23 -9.71 31.95
CA GLY A 499 9.68 -10.74 32.84
C GLY A 499 8.96 -10.17 34.06
N ASP A 500 8.68 -8.86 34.08
CA ASP A 500 8.14 -8.14 35.25
C ASP A 500 6.60 -8.14 35.20
N LYS A 501 6.02 -9.29 35.54
CA LYS A 501 4.56 -9.50 35.50
C LYS A 501 3.81 -8.62 36.51
N GLU A 502 4.45 -8.26 37.62
CA GLU A 502 3.84 -7.39 38.64
C GLU A 502 3.67 -5.97 38.11
N TRP A 503 4.71 -5.42 37.48
CA TRP A 503 4.63 -4.10 36.87
C TRP A 503 3.63 -4.10 35.70
N ALA A 504 3.67 -5.12 34.83
CA ALA A 504 2.71 -5.26 33.73
C ALA A 504 1.24 -5.27 34.22
N ALA A 505 0.94 -5.99 35.31
CA ALA A 505 -0.39 -5.98 35.91
C ALA A 505 -0.78 -4.60 36.46
N GLY A 506 0.18 -3.85 36.99
CA GLY A 506 -0.01 -2.45 37.39
C GLY A 506 -0.40 -1.54 36.23
N ILE A 507 0.26 -1.70 35.07
CA ILE A 507 -0.06 -0.95 33.85
C ILE A 507 -1.47 -1.25 33.35
N TYR A 508 -1.89 -2.52 33.30
CA TYR A 508 -3.26 -2.89 32.92
C TYR A 508 -4.34 -2.30 33.84
N ASN A 509 -4.03 -2.10 35.12
CA ASN A 509 -4.97 -1.46 36.03
C ASN A 509 -5.06 0.06 35.80
N LYS A 510 -3.97 0.70 35.35
CA LYS A 510 -3.99 2.12 34.96
C LYS A 510 -4.84 2.34 33.72
N GLU A 511 -4.70 1.46 32.73
CA GLU A 511 -5.52 1.47 31.51
C GLU A 511 -7.03 1.47 31.81
N LYS A 512 -7.48 0.62 32.74
CA LYS A 512 -8.91 0.52 33.13
C LYS A 512 -9.48 1.76 33.82
N ASN A 513 -8.63 2.69 34.25
CA ASN A 513 -9.03 3.92 34.94
C ASN A 513 -9.04 5.15 34.01
N LEU A 514 -8.66 4.98 32.74
CA LEU A 514 -8.92 5.93 31.65
C LEU A 514 -10.35 5.76 31.15
#